data_AF-A0A256VPC5-F1
#
_entry.id   AF-A0A256VPC5-F1
#
_cell.length_a   1.000
_cell.length_b   1.000
_cell.length_c   1.000
_cell.angle_alpha   90.00
_cell.angle_beta   90.00
_cell.angle_gamma   90.00
#
_symmetry.space_group_name_H-M   'P 1'
#
loop_
_entity.id
_entity.type
_entity.pdbx_description
1 polymer ?
#
loop_
_entity_poly.entity_id
_entity_poly.type
_entity_poly.pdbx_seq_one_letter_code
_entity_poly.pdbx_strand_id
1 'polypeptide(L)' 'ADKYTPEGQDVNTKTGELPNPADGIKNKSDLPDGTKYTWKDTPDVTTAGDKPATVVVSYPDGSKDEVPVTIHVTNPAT' A
#
# COMPACT_ATOMS: atom_id res chain seq x y z
N ALA A 1 5.24 -18.75 0.24
CA ALA A 1 5.99 -17.58 0.74
C ALA A 1 7.15 -17.16 -0.18
N ASP A 2 8.35 -17.76 -0.15
CA ASP A 2 9.59 -17.22 -0.77
C ASP A 2 9.69 -17.12 -2.32
N LYS A 3 8.58 -17.24 -3.04
CA LYS A 3 8.56 -17.16 -4.51
C LYS A 3 8.09 -15.82 -5.04
N TYR A 4 7.39 -15.05 -4.20
CA TYR A 4 6.78 -13.79 -4.56
C TYR A 4 7.20 -12.74 -3.54
N THR A 5 8.04 -11.80 -3.98
CA THR A 5 8.47 -10.68 -3.14
C THR A 5 7.64 -9.48 -3.57
N PRO A 6 6.67 -9.02 -2.76
CA PRO A 6 5.86 -7.89 -3.14
C PRO A 6 6.71 -6.61 -3.10
N GLU A 7 6.67 -5.85 -4.19
CA GLU A 7 7.43 -4.63 -4.37
C GLU A 7 6.55 -3.42 -4.09
N GLY A 8 7.01 -2.60 -3.15
CA GLY A 8 6.36 -1.33 -2.83
C GLY A 8 6.52 -0.30 -3.94
N GLN A 9 5.53 0.54 -4.10
CA GLN A 9 5.62 1.75 -4.91
C GLN A 9 4.98 2.93 -4.20
N ASP A 10 5.34 4.11 -4.67
CA ASP A 10 4.78 5.36 -4.21
C ASP A 10 3.33 5.50 -4.66
N VAL A 11 2.47 5.97 -3.76
CA VAL A 11 1.03 6.11 -3.98
C VAL A 11 0.63 7.56 -3.86
N ASN A 12 -0.02 8.10 -4.87
CA ASN A 12 -0.57 9.45 -4.80
C ASN A 12 -2.02 9.39 -4.33
N THR A 13 -2.34 10.19 -3.31
CA THR A 13 -3.70 10.35 -2.81
C THR A 13 -4.02 11.81 -2.58
N LYS A 14 -5.29 12.11 -2.32
CA LYS A 14 -5.76 13.43 -1.91
C LYS A 14 -5.85 13.52 -0.39
N THR A 15 -5.78 14.74 0.11
CA THR A 15 -5.94 14.99 1.55
C THR A 15 -7.34 14.55 2.00
N GLY A 16 -7.40 13.71 3.04
CA GLY A 16 -8.63 13.09 3.54
C GLY A 16 -9.06 11.83 2.79
N GLU A 17 -8.35 11.43 1.73
CA GLU A 17 -8.66 10.24 0.93
C GLU A 17 -7.61 9.15 1.21
N LEU A 18 -8.06 8.03 1.76
CA LEU A 18 -7.17 6.91 2.05
C LEU A 18 -6.99 6.08 0.78
N PRO A 19 -5.76 5.95 0.24
CA PRO A 19 -5.55 5.16 -0.96
C PRO A 19 -5.71 3.67 -0.68
N ASN A 20 -5.94 2.90 -1.74
CA ASN A 20 -6.03 1.46 -1.62
C ASN A 20 -4.63 0.88 -1.36
N PRO A 21 -4.43 0.02 -0.34
CA PRO A 21 -3.15 -0.63 -0.11
C PRO A 21 -2.65 -1.44 -1.31
N ALA A 22 -3.56 -1.95 -2.14
CA ALA A 22 -3.21 -2.65 -3.37
C ALA A 22 -2.51 -1.74 -4.40
N ASP A 23 -2.74 -0.42 -4.36
CA ASP A 23 -2.07 0.53 -5.25
C ASP A 23 -0.63 0.78 -4.82
N GLY A 24 -0.30 0.53 -3.55
CA GLY A 24 1.08 0.55 -3.05
C GLY A 24 1.92 -0.63 -3.52
N ILE A 25 1.34 -1.63 -4.18
CA ILE A 25 2.09 -2.81 -4.65
C ILE A 25 2.25 -2.74 -6.17
N LYS A 26 3.51 -2.59 -6.61
CA LYS A 26 3.89 -2.48 -8.02
C LYS A 26 3.62 -3.77 -8.79
N ASN A 27 3.98 -4.91 -8.20
CA ASN A 27 3.92 -6.23 -8.82
C ASN A 27 2.66 -7.02 -8.42
N LYS A 28 1.53 -6.35 -8.15
CA LYS A 28 0.26 -7.01 -7.76
C LYS A 28 -0.24 -8.06 -8.77
N SER A 29 0.17 -7.95 -10.03
CA SER A 29 -0.16 -8.92 -11.09
C SER A 29 0.72 -10.17 -11.06
N ASP A 30 1.86 -10.13 -10.38
CA ASP A 30 2.76 -11.28 -10.20
C ASP A 30 2.37 -12.10 -8.97
N LEU A 31 1.55 -11.53 -8.09
CA LEU A 31 1.03 -12.16 -6.89
C LEU A 31 -0.16 -13.08 -7.23
N PRO A 32 -0.35 -14.19 -6.47
CA PRO A 32 -1.42 -15.13 -6.73
C PRO A 32 -2.81 -14.49 -6.54
N ASP A 33 -3.78 -14.93 -7.34
CA ASP A 33 -5.17 -14.54 -7.19
C ASP A 33 -5.70 -14.92 -5.79
N GLY A 34 -6.44 -14.00 -5.17
CA GLY A 34 -6.91 -14.13 -3.79
C GLY A 34 -5.98 -13.51 -2.74
N THR A 35 -4.85 -12.94 -3.16
CA THR A 35 -4.01 -12.09 -2.29
C THR A 35 -4.80 -10.86 -1.83
N LYS A 36 -4.73 -10.58 -0.53
CA LYS A 36 -5.36 -9.43 0.11
C LYS A 36 -4.31 -8.41 0.50
N TYR A 37 -4.66 -7.14 0.35
CA TYR A 37 -3.79 -6.01 0.69
C TYR A 37 -4.46 -5.21 1.78
N THR A 38 -3.73 -4.95 2.86
CA THR A 38 -4.22 -4.22 4.03
C THR A 38 -3.14 -3.28 4.53
N TRP A 39 -3.52 -2.11 5.04
CA TRP A 39 -2.55 -1.23 5.70
C TRP A 39 -2.18 -1.81 7.06
N LYS A 40 -0.88 -1.92 7.36
CA LYS A 40 -0.38 -2.34 8.68
C LYS A 40 -0.83 -1.34 9.75
N ASP A 41 -0.62 -0.07 9.45
CA ASP A 41 -1.03 1.08 10.23
C ASP A 41 -1.84 2.01 9.33
N THR A 42 -2.91 2.60 9.86
CA THR A 42 -3.74 3.52 9.07
C THR A 42 -2.92 4.76 8.72
N PRO A 43 -2.59 4.99 7.43
CA PRO A 43 -1.77 6.13 7.07
C PRO A 43 -2.54 7.44 7.30
N ASP A 44 -1.86 8.42 7.87
CA ASP A 44 -2.43 9.74 8.10
C ASP A 44 -2.42 10.56 6.80
N VAL A 45 -3.54 10.50 6.09
CA VAL A 45 -3.79 11.26 4.86
C VAL A 45 -4.49 12.59 5.11
N THR A 46 -4.66 13.01 6.37
CA THR A 46 -5.36 14.26 6.70
C THR A 46 -4.52 15.51 6.47
N THR A 47 -3.19 15.33 6.35
CA THR A 47 -2.24 16.40 6.04
C THR A 47 -1.50 16.07 4.76
N ALA A 48 -1.38 17.06 3.87
CA ALA A 48 -0.53 16.93 2.69
C ALA A 48 0.95 16.73 3.04
N GLY A 49 1.65 15.98 2.18
CA GLY A 49 3.04 15.60 2.37
C GLY A 49 3.29 14.10 2.17
N ASP A 50 4.55 13.71 2.33
CA ASP A 50 5.00 12.35 2.15
C ASP A 50 4.87 11.58 3.46
N LYS A 51 4.04 10.54 3.45
CA LYS A 51 3.74 9.74 4.63
C LYS A 51 4.25 8.32 4.41
N PRO A 52 5.19 7.83 5.23
CA PRO A 52 5.58 6.43 5.18
C PRO A 52 4.41 5.57 5.62
N ALA A 53 4.10 4.53 4.86
CA ALA A 53 3.06 3.56 5.16
C ALA A 53 3.59 2.15 4.91
N THR A 54 2.88 1.14 5.42
CA THR A 54 3.27 -0.25 5.22
C THR A 54 2.06 -1.06 4.80
N VAL A 55 2.16 -1.72 3.65
CA VAL A 55 1.15 -2.63 3.14
C VAL A 55 1.47 -4.03 3.62
N VAL A 56 0.51 -4.66 4.31
CA VAL A 56 0.53 -6.08 4.62
C VAL A 56 -0.19 -6.82 3.51
N VAL A 57 0.57 -7.66 2.80
CA VAL A 57 0.10 -8.55 1.76
C VAL A 57 -0.21 -9.90 2.41
N SER A 58 -1.47 -10.31 2.43
CA SER A 58 -1.91 -11.60 2.99
C SER A 58 -2.26 -12.56 1.87
N TYR A 59 -1.55 -13.68 1.80
CA TYR A 59 -1.71 -14.65 0.74
C TYR A 59 -2.73 -15.74 1.10
N PRO A 60 -3.32 -16.40 0.10
CA PRO A 60 -4.23 -17.53 0.34
C PRO A 60 -3.53 -18.75 0.98
N ASP A 61 -2.19 -18.83 0.93
CA ASP A 61 -1.41 -19.88 1.60
C ASP A 61 -1.25 -19.64 3.11
N GLY A 62 -1.73 -18.49 3.62
CA GLY A 62 -1.61 -18.07 5.03
C GLY A 62 -0.32 -17.30 5.34
N SER A 63 0.59 -17.17 4.37
CA SER A 63 1.77 -16.31 4.48
C SER A 63 1.38 -14.84 4.44
N LYS A 64 2.27 -13.99 4.94
CA LYS A 64 2.09 -12.54 4.91
C LYS A 64 3.42 -11.83 4.78
N ASP A 65 3.42 -10.80 3.94
CA ASP A 65 4.57 -9.94 3.66
C ASP A 65 4.25 -8.50 4.04
N GLU A 66 5.28 -7.77 4.45
CA GLU A 66 5.17 -6.36 4.83
C GLU A 66 6.00 -5.51 3.87
N VAL A 67 5.34 -4.58 3.20
CA VAL A 67 5.92 -3.77 2.14
C VAL A 67 5.86 -2.32 2.53
N PRO A 68 7.01 -1.67 2.79
CA PRO A 68 7.05 -0.24 3.02
C PRO A 68 6.78 0.52 1.72
N VAL A 69 5.93 1.54 1.78
CA VAL A 69 5.54 2.39 0.67
C VAL A 69 5.46 3.84 1.12
N THR A 70 5.55 4.79 0.19
CA THR A 70 5.37 6.21 0.48
C THR A 70 4.03 6.67 -0.07
N ILE A 71 3.20 7.29 0.76
CA ILE A 71 1.95 7.91 0.31
C ILE A 71 2.20 9.41 0.17
N HIS A 72 2.11 9.89 -1.07
CA HIS A 72 2.15 11.29 -1.42
C HIS A 72 0.75 11.88 -1.31
N VAL A 73 0.49 12.55 -0.19
CA VAL A 73 -0.79 13.22 0.05
C VAL A 73 -0.73 14.60 -0.60
N THR A 74 -1.49 14.78 -1.67
CA THR A 74 -1.63 16.07 -2.34
C THR A 74 -2.78 16.86 -1.73
N ASN A 75 -2.54 18.15 -1.46
CA ASN A 75 -3.63 19.06 -1.12
C ASN A 75 -4.26 19.55 -2.44
N PRO A 76 -5.53 19.24 -2.75
CA PRO A 76 -6.22 20.01 -3.77
C PRO A 76 -6.35 21.43 -3.22
N ALA A 77 -5.44 22.32 -3.65
CA ALA A 77 -5.47 23.72 -3.26
C ALA A 77 -6.87 24.30 -3.53
N THR A 78 -7.52 24.82 -2.48
CA THR A 78 -8.67 25.73 -2.55
C THR A 78 -8.29 27.05 -3.20
#